data_AF-A0AA37RC06-F1
#
_entry.id   AF-A0AA37RC06-F1
#
_cell.length_a   1.000
_cell.length_b   1.000
_cell.length_c   1.000
_cell.angle_alpha   90.00
_cell.angle_beta   90.00
_cell.angle_gamma   90.00
#
_symmetry.space_group_name_H-M   'P 1'
#
loop_
_entity.id
_entity.type
_entity.pdbx_description
1 polymer ?
#
loop_
_entity_poly.entity_id
_entity_poly.type
_entity_poly.pdbx_seq_one_letter_code
_entity_poly.pdbx_strand_id
1 'polypeptide(L)' 'MNAFHEYRRRHKYLLCLIDELHGQLSLAEPVEGARVRPARKMYLIKLFKYKRRGKGISLLRA' A
#
# COMPACT_ATOMS: atom_id res chain seq x y z
N MET A 1 -2.29 29.09 -4.64
CA MET A 1 -2.02 27.88 -3.83
C MET A 1 -1.29 26.89 -4.74
N ASN A 2 -0.09 26.45 -4.38
CA ASN A 2 0.81 25.70 -5.29
C ASN A 2 0.30 24.27 -5.54
N ALA A 3 -0.24 23.99 -6.73
CA ALA A 3 -0.78 22.68 -7.11
C ALA A 3 0.23 21.52 -6.87
N PHE A 4 1.53 21.81 -7.04
CA PHE A 4 2.61 20.86 -6.76
C PHE A 4 2.73 20.47 -5.28
N HIS A 5 2.57 21.44 -4.37
CA HIS A 5 2.60 21.18 -2.93
C HIS A 5 1.38 20.37 -2.49
N GLU A 6 0.22 20.65 -3.08
CA GLU A 6 -1.02 19.92 -2.79
C GLU A 6 -0.96 18.48 -3.32
N TYR A 7 -0.46 18.28 -4.54
CA TYR A 7 -0.18 16.97 -5.12
C TYR A 7 0.74 16.13 -4.22
N ARG A 8 1.84 16.73 -3.74
CA ARG A 8 2.81 16.07 -2.85
C ARG A 8 2.19 15.73 -1.49
N ARG A 9 1.36 16.61 -0.93
CA ARG A 9 0.64 16.37 0.34
C ARG A 9 -0.35 15.22 0.20
N ARG A 10 -1.16 15.21 -0.87
CA ARG A 10 -2.11 14.12 -1.18
C ARG A 10 -1.38 12.79 -1.39
N HIS A 11 -0.26 12.78 -2.10
CA HIS A 11 0.55 11.57 -2.29
C HIS A 11 1.17 11.05 -0.99
N LYS A 12 1.64 11.95 -0.11
CA LYS A 12 2.14 11.57 1.22
C LYS A 12 1.03 10.93 2.07
N TYR A 13 -0.17 11.54 2.08
CA TYR A 13 -1.33 11.01 2.80
C TYR A 13 -1.74 9.62 2.28
N LEU A 14 -1.80 9.44 0.96
CA LEU A 14 -2.09 8.15 0.35
C LEU A 14 -1.07 7.06 0.73
N LEU A 15 0.22 7.39 0.79
CA LEU A 15 1.25 6.44 1.23
C LEU A 15 1.09 6.04 2.70
N CYS A 16 0.71 6.99 3.57
CA CYS A 16 0.42 6.69 4.98
C CYS A 16 -0.79 5.76 5.12
N LEU A 17 -1.88 6.01 4.39
CA LEU A 17 -3.06 5.13 4.40
C LEU A 17 -2.74 3.72 3.92
N ILE A 18 -1.89 3.57 2.90
CA ILE A 18 -1.43 2.26 2.41
C ILE A 18 -0.66 1.51 3.51
N ASP A 19 0.17 2.22 4.28
CA ASP A 19 0.97 1.64 5.36
C ASP A 19 0.13 1.20 6.55
N GLU A 20 -0.85 2.03 6.95
CA GLU A 20 -1.83 1.67 7.98
C GLU A 20 -2.64 0.44 7.60
N LEU A 21 -3.13 0.39 6.36
CA LEU A 21 -3.88 -0.76 5.84
C LEU A 21 -3.00 -2.02 5.75
N HIS A 22 -1.72 -1.89 5.37
CA HIS A 22 -0.75 -2.99 5.42
C HIS A 22 -0.58 -3.53 6.84
N GLY A 23 -0.46 -2.65 7.83
CA GLY A 23 -0.36 -3.02 9.24
C GLY A 23 -1.59 -3.78 9.73
N GLN A 24 -2.79 -3.22 9.50
CA GLN A 24 -4.06 -3.82 9.90
C GLN A 24 -4.26 -5.22 9.29
N LEU A 25 -3.98 -5.36 7.99
CA LEU A 25 -4.14 -6.65 7.29
C LEU A 25 -3.12 -7.69 7.77
N SER A 26 -1.91 -7.28 8.13
CA SER A 26 -0.89 -8.17 8.70
C SER A 26 -1.29 -8.64 10.11
N LEU A 27 -1.82 -7.73 10.94
CA LEU A 27 -2.30 -8.04 12.29
C LEU A 27 -3.55 -8.93 12.29
N ALA A 28 -4.35 -8.92 11.22
CA ALA A 28 -5.51 -9.80 11.06
C ALA A 28 -5.12 -11.26 10.73
N GLU A 29 -3.85 -11.54 10.39
CA GLU A 29 -3.40 -12.88 9.97
C GLU A 29 -3.68 -14.02 10.93
N PRO A 30 -3.39 -13.89 12.23
CA PRO A 30 -3.64 -14.97 13.17
C PRO A 30 -5.13 -15.24 13.40
N VAL A 31 -6.02 -14.32 13.05
CA VAL A 31 -7.47 -14.40 13.33
C VAL A 31 -8.28 -14.86 12.12
N GLU A 32 -7.75 -14.73 10.91
CA GLU A 32 -8.49 -15.01 9.68
C GLU A 32 -8.47 -16.49 9.25
N GLY A 33 -9.66 -16.97 8.86
CA GLY A 33 -9.87 -18.31 8.30
C GLY A 33 -9.16 -18.53 6.96
N ALA A 34 -8.87 -19.79 6.63
CA ALA A 34 -8.08 -20.20 5.46
C ALA A 34 -8.59 -19.67 4.11
N ARG A 35 -9.88 -19.32 4.01
CA ARG A 35 -10.50 -18.76 2.80
C ARG A 35 -10.18 -17.28 2.57
N VAL A 36 -9.85 -16.53 3.62
CA VAL A 36 -9.60 -15.07 3.55
C VAL A 36 -8.13 -14.74 3.29
N ARG A 37 -7.21 -15.61 3.77
CA ARG A 37 -5.75 -15.44 3.59
C ARG A 37 -5.30 -15.23 2.14
N PRO A 38 -5.77 -15.98 1.12
CA PRO A 38 -5.32 -15.80 -0.26
C PRO A 38 -5.74 -14.45 -0.84
N ALA A 39 -7.00 -14.05 -0.63
CA ALA A 39 -7.51 -12.76 -1.07
C ALA A 39 -6.73 -11.62 -0.42
N ARG A 40 -6.48 -11.71 0.89
CA ARG A 40 -5.69 -10.71 1.61
C ARG A 40 -4.25 -10.63 1.14
N LYS A 41 -3.58 -11.76 0.91
CA LYS A 41 -2.21 -11.80 0.35
C LYS A 41 -2.16 -11.08 -0.99
N MET A 42 -3.17 -11.26 -1.84
CA MET A 42 -3.28 -10.56 -3.12
C MET A 42 -3.47 -9.04 -2.93
N TYR A 43 -4.28 -8.61 -1.95
CA TYR A 43 -4.43 -7.19 -1.60
C TYR A 43 -3.14 -6.57 -1.05
N LEU A 44 -2.43 -7.27 -0.16
CA LEU A 44 -1.13 -6.84 0.36
C LEU A 44 -0.11 -6.64 -0.78
N ILE A 45 -0.06 -7.55 -1.76
CA ILE A 45 0.81 -7.42 -2.93
C ILE A 45 0.42 -6.19 -3.79
N LYS A 46 -0.88 -5.94 -3.99
CA LYS A 46 -1.36 -4.73 -4.70
C LYS A 46 -0.92 -3.47 -3.98
N LEU A 47 -1.15 -3.38 -2.67
CA LEU A 47 -0.76 -2.23 -1.84
C LEU A 47 0.76 -2.00 -1.88
N PHE A 48 1.56 -3.06 -1.83
CA PHE A 48 3.02 -2.96 -1.97
C PHE A 48 3.43 -2.37 -3.33
N LYS A 49 2.77 -2.77 -4.42
CA LYS A 49 3.00 -2.21 -5.76
C LYS A 49 2.63 -0.72 -5.82
N TYR A 50 1.50 -0.32 -5.23
CA TYR A 50 1.10 1.09 -5.14
C TYR A 50 2.09 1.92 -4.33
N LYS A 51 2.52 1.42 -3.16
CA LYS A 51 3.56 2.06 -2.33
C LYS A 51 4.85 2.27 -3.11
N ARG A 52 5.32 1.25 -3.84
CA ARG A 52 6.54 1.37 -4.67
C ARG A 52 6.40 2.42 -5.77
N ARG A 53 5.27 2.42 -6.50
CA ARG A 53 4.99 3.43 -7.53
C ARG A 53 4.95 4.85 -6.96
N GLY A 54 4.28 5.05 -5.82
CA GLY A 54 4.22 6.35 -5.14
C GLY A 54 5.57 6.84 -4.61
N LYS A 55 6.52 5.93 -4.36
CA LYS A 55 7.92 6.25 -4.01
C LYS A 55 8.83 6.44 -5.24
N GLY A 56 8.31 6.32 -6.46
CA GLY A 56 9.11 6.42 -7.68
C GLY A 56 10.01 5.22 -7.96
N ILE A 57 9.82 4.10 -7.24
CA ILE A 57 10.61 2.87 -7.43
C ILE A 57 9.97 2.08 -8.57
N SER A 58 10.46 2.27 -9.80
CA SER A 58 10.12 1.41 -10.94
C SER A 58 10.97 0.15 -10.92
N LEU A 59 10.39 -0.99 -11.30
CA LEU A 59 11.17 -2.17 -11.66
C LEU A 59 11.84 -1.86 -13.00
N LEU A 60 12.97 -1.17 -12.99
CA LEU A 60 13.93 -1.36 -14.07
C LEU A 60 14.35 -2.82 -14.02
N ARG A 61 14.10 -3.53 -15.12
CA ARG A 61 14.38 -4.96 -15.33
C ARG A 61 15.75 -5.31 -14.77
N ALA A 62 15.79 -6.28 -13.85
CA ALA A 62 16.94 -7.13 -13.62
C ALA A 62 16.64 -8.48 -14.30
#